data_AF-A0AAD6E6K6-F1
#
_entry.id   AF-A0AAD6E6K6-F1
#
_cell.length_a   1.000
_cell.length_b   1.000
_cell.length_c   1.000
_cell.angle_alpha   90.00
_cell.angle_beta   90.00
_cell.angle_gamma   90.00
#
_symmetry.space_group_name_H-M   'P 1'
#
loop_
_entity.id
_entity.type
_entity.pdbx_description
1 polymer ?
#
loop_
_entity_poly.entity_id
_entity_poly.type
_entity_poly.pdbx_seq_one_letter_code
_entity_poly.pdbx_strand_id
1 'polypeptide(L)'
;MQVAGLRESLNMSGNDYNTVLSVTIAGMAVGQLPHGIIIQRVPPRIWFPLMVVIWAGLTMASAAVKSVTQLCVIRFFLGMTEGSTYPGTMYIIGAWYKSDEISKRTALFTASGQVGTMFAGVMMAAIHKSMAGMANVEGWQWVFLIDGIITLPIAVFGFLYFPDIPESTKAKYLTADEKRLAVTRLPRIKKDGHNIMPMSLFKRVLLTKTFWILFFWSPVCATIEAFPLQNNFLLWLKHYRNHFTQTNINTYPLGVQAVGIVANMAAAWHMDVTGKRVPMAVLACLLSIVVGSMLLVPNLSFTGTFFAFYLAGTAYMVNPLIFGWANVILQRSGDDAVRSVTLFAMNIGSMVLWTFWGILFYSATDTPYWKKGSIVLIVCSVVMFGYIWLVYMLDKHSARKQVDHELEEENVSSNRGSPRGGLES
;
A
#
# COMPACT_ATOMS: atom_id res chain seq x y z
N MET A 1 16.15 4.23 5.29
CA MET A 1 16.42 5.68 5.32
C MET A 1 17.48 6.13 6.33
N GLN A 2 18.18 5.24 7.05
CA GLN A 2 19.47 5.63 7.64
C GLN A 2 20.54 5.55 6.54
N VAL A 3 20.62 6.59 5.71
CA VAL A 3 21.73 6.73 4.76
C VAL A 3 22.95 7.11 5.58
N ALA A 4 24.03 6.34 5.44
CA ALA A 4 25.28 6.65 6.14
C ALA A 4 25.77 8.04 5.69
N GLY A 5 26.23 8.89 6.62
CA GLY A 5 26.69 10.25 6.33
C GLY A 5 25.63 11.35 6.45
N LEU A 6 24.36 11.13 6.08
CA LEU A 6 23.32 12.19 6.10
C LEU A 6 23.19 12.89 7.46
N ARG A 7 23.33 12.13 8.56
CA ARG A 7 23.21 12.65 9.93
C ARG A 7 24.38 13.55 10.33
N GLU A 8 25.58 13.21 9.86
CA GLU A 8 26.83 13.93 10.15
C GLU A 8 26.91 15.21 9.32
N SER A 9 26.53 15.13 8.03
CA SER A 9 26.54 16.25 7.08
C SER A 9 25.57 17.37 7.41
N LEU A 10 24.41 17.03 8.00
CA LEU A 10 23.36 17.99 8.38
C LEU A 10 23.37 18.35 9.87
N ASN A 11 24.37 17.89 10.64
CA ASN A 11 24.44 18.05 12.11
C ASN A 11 23.11 17.71 12.81
N MET A 12 22.46 16.62 12.39
CA MET A 12 21.15 16.25 12.90
C MET A 12 21.23 15.75 14.35
N SER A 13 20.53 16.46 15.25
CA SER A 13 20.36 16.08 16.64
C SER A 13 19.34 14.92 16.77
N GLY A 14 19.36 14.22 17.91
CA GLY A 14 18.73 12.89 18.07
C GLY A 14 17.30 12.75 17.55
N ASN A 15 16.44 13.77 17.69
CA ASN A 15 15.04 13.69 17.30
C ASN A 15 14.76 14.20 15.86
N ASP A 16 15.72 14.84 15.20
CA ASP A 16 15.51 15.47 13.89
C ASP A 16 15.20 14.45 12.80
N TYR A 17 15.78 13.25 12.89
CA TYR A 17 15.48 12.15 11.97
C TYR A 17 14.01 11.71 12.07
N ASN A 18 13.49 11.59 13.30
CA ASN A 18 12.09 11.22 13.53
C ASN A 18 11.16 12.33 13.06
N THR A 19 11.54 13.59 13.24
CA THR A 19 10.80 14.75 12.72
C THR A 19 10.69 14.72 11.20
N VAL A 20 11.80 14.50 10.48
CA VAL A 20 11.80 14.39 9.01
C VAL A 20 10.92 13.24 8.52
N LEU A 21 10.99 12.09 9.19
CA LEU A 21 10.15 10.95 8.85
C LEU A 21 8.65 11.28 9.07
N SER A 22 8.33 11.87 10.22
CA SER A 22 6.95 12.25 10.58
C SER A 22 6.37 13.30 9.62
N VAL A 23 7.16 14.28 9.21
CA VAL A 23 6.76 15.30 8.23
C VAL A 23 6.50 14.68 6.85
N THR A 24 7.29 13.68 6.45
CA THR A 24 7.07 12.94 5.20
C THR A 24 5.71 12.24 5.22
N ILE A 25 5.40 11.55 6.33
CA ILE A 25 4.12 10.84 6.50
C ILE A 25 2.96 11.82 6.57
N ALA A 26 3.13 12.95 7.26
CA ALA A 26 2.13 14.02 7.28
C ALA A 26 1.85 14.52 5.87
N GLY A 27 2.89 14.73 5.04
CA GLY A 27 2.75 15.07 3.63
C GLY A 27 1.94 14.03 2.85
N MET A 28 2.24 12.74 3.04
CA MET A 28 1.48 11.64 2.44
C MET A 28 0.01 11.63 2.88
N ALA A 29 -0.26 11.83 4.17
CA ALA A 29 -1.61 11.85 4.70
C ALA A 29 -2.44 13.01 4.13
N VAL A 30 -1.85 14.22 4.06
CA VAL A 30 -2.50 15.39 3.47
C VAL A 30 -2.70 15.21 1.97
N GLY A 31 -1.73 14.63 1.26
CA GLY A 31 -1.82 14.40 -0.18
C GLY A 31 -2.94 13.41 -0.54
N GLN A 32 -3.09 12.32 0.19
CA GLN A 32 -3.98 11.23 -0.20
C GLN A 32 -5.45 11.62 -0.46
N LEU A 33 -6.06 12.48 0.37
CA LEU A 33 -7.45 12.89 0.18
C LEU A 33 -7.68 13.68 -1.14
N PRO A 34 -6.92 14.78 -1.42
CA PRO A 34 -6.94 15.44 -2.71
C PRO A 34 -6.72 14.49 -3.88
N HIS A 35 -5.73 13.60 -3.80
CA HIS A 35 -5.42 12.68 -4.90
C HIS A 35 -6.58 11.71 -5.18
N GLY A 36 -7.30 11.25 -4.15
CA GLY A 36 -8.49 10.41 -4.31
C GLY A 36 -9.67 11.10 -4.99
N ILE A 37 -9.75 12.42 -4.93
CA ILE A 37 -10.76 13.23 -5.65
C ILE A 37 -10.27 13.57 -7.06
N ILE A 38 -8.99 13.93 -7.21
CA ILE A 38 -8.41 14.34 -8.48
C ILE A 38 -8.37 13.19 -9.48
N ILE A 39 -8.13 11.95 -9.03
CA ILE A 39 -8.13 10.77 -9.90
C ILE A 39 -9.49 10.49 -10.58
N GLN A 40 -10.57 11.09 -10.07
CA GLN A 40 -11.91 11.05 -10.70
C GLN A 40 -12.09 12.15 -11.77
N ARG A 41 -11.30 13.24 -11.70
CA ARG A 41 -11.37 14.36 -12.65
C ARG A 41 -10.31 14.28 -13.73
N VAL A 42 -9.12 13.83 -13.38
CA VAL A 42 -7.96 13.77 -14.25
C VAL A 42 -7.70 12.32 -14.62
N PRO A 43 -7.56 11.99 -15.91
CA PRO A 43 -7.24 10.64 -16.35
C PRO A 43 -5.96 10.15 -15.69
N PRO A 44 -5.96 8.94 -15.09
CA PRO A 44 -4.79 8.33 -14.46
C PRO A 44 -3.51 8.39 -15.30
N ARG A 45 -3.63 8.26 -16.63
CA ARG A 45 -2.50 8.31 -17.55
C ARG A 45 -1.67 9.59 -17.46
N ILE A 46 -2.28 10.73 -17.13
CA ILE A 46 -1.57 12.00 -16.99
C ILE A 46 -1.15 12.20 -15.54
N TRP A 47 -2.02 11.82 -14.59
CA TRP A 47 -1.82 12.10 -13.18
C TRP A 47 -0.65 11.32 -12.56
N PHE A 48 -0.56 10.00 -12.77
CA PHE A 48 0.53 9.20 -12.18
C PHE A 48 1.91 9.61 -12.71
N PRO A 49 2.15 9.73 -14.03
CA PRO A 49 3.45 10.15 -14.54
C PRO A 49 3.83 11.56 -14.09
N LEU A 50 2.88 12.50 -14.02
CA LEU A 50 3.13 13.85 -13.51
C LEU A 50 3.61 13.80 -12.05
N MET A 51 2.94 13.03 -11.20
CA MET A 51 3.36 12.87 -9.80
C MET A 51 4.75 12.24 -9.69
N VAL A 52 5.08 11.25 -10.53
CA VAL A 52 6.41 10.62 -10.56
C VAL A 52 7.49 11.60 -11.03
N VAL A 53 7.21 12.46 -12.02
CA VAL A 53 8.16 13.51 -12.46
C VAL A 53 8.41 14.52 -11.35
N ILE A 54 7.35 14.98 -10.65
CA ILE A 54 7.50 15.91 -9.52
C ILE A 54 8.27 15.23 -8.39
N TRP A 55 7.97 13.97 -8.09
CA TRP A 55 8.69 13.17 -7.09
C TRP A 55 10.18 13.03 -7.43
N ALA A 56 10.53 12.74 -8.68
CA ALA A 56 11.91 12.65 -9.13
C ALA A 56 12.63 14.01 -9.01
N GLY A 57 11.96 15.10 -9.39
CA GLY A 57 12.47 16.46 -9.23
C GLY A 57 12.76 16.85 -7.77
N LEU A 58 11.82 16.55 -6.86
CA LEU A 58 11.99 16.79 -5.42
C LEU A 58 13.08 15.90 -4.80
N THR A 59 13.24 14.67 -5.31
CA THR A 59 14.31 13.76 -4.89
C THR A 59 15.68 14.31 -5.29
N MET A 60 15.85 14.79 -6.53
CA MET A 60 17.08 15.46 -6.94
C MET A 60 17.34 16.76 -6.15
N ALA A 61 16.29 17.54 -5.87
CA ALA A 61 16.39 18.74 -5.05
C ALA A 61 16.84 18.43 -3.61
N SER A 62 16.51 17.24 -3.08
CA SER A 62 16.97 16.79 -1.76
C SER A 62 18.49 16.65 -1.67
N ALA A 63 19.19 16.40 -2.79
CA ALA A 63 20.65 16.32 -2.82
C ALA A 63 21.32 17.70 -2.58
N ALA A 64 20.65 18.80 -2.91
CA ALA A 64 21.19 20.15 -2.79
C ALA A 64 20.95 20.81 -1.42
N VAL A 65 20.31 20.10 -0.49
CA VAL A 65 19.90 20.64 0.81
C VAL A 65 21.08 20.81 1.75
N LYS A 66 21.12 21.95 2.46
CA LYS A 66 22.17 22.28 3.45
C LYS A 66 21.64 22.43 4.88
N SER A 67 20.33 22.30 5.09
CA SER A 67 19.69 22.50 6.40
C SER A 67 18.57 21.48 6.65
N VAL A 68 18.39 21.09 7.91
CA VAL A 68 17.31 20.18 8.35
C VAL A 68 15.93 20.72 7.99
N THR A 69 15.70 22.04 8.14
CA THR A 69 14.41 22.66 7.81
C THR A 69 14.10 22.57 6.31
N GLN A 70 15.10 22.81 5.46
CA GLN A 70 14.96 22.66 4.01
C GLN A 70 14.64 21.21 3.64
N LEU A 71 15.28 20.24 4.31
CA LEU A 71 15.01 18.82 4.10
C LEU A 71 13.56 18.48 4.49
N CYS A 72 13.08 18.98 5.63
CA CYS A 72 11.69 18.78 6.08
C CYS A 72 10.68 19.30 5.03
N VAL A 73 10.90 20.51 4.50
CA VAL A 73 9.99 21.09 3.49
C VAL A 73 9.96 20.26 2.22
N ILE A 74 11.11 19.90 1.66
CA ILE A 74 11.17 19.07 0.44
C ILE A 74 10.51 17.72 0.70
N ARG A 75 10.76 17.10 1.86
CA ARG A 75 10.17 15.82 2.24
C ARG A 75 8.67 15.86 2.44
N PHE A 76 8.12 16.98 2.90
CA PHE A 76 6.67 17.18 2.97
C PHE A 76 6.03 17.12 1.58
N PHE A 77 6.57 17.88 0.62
CA PHE A 77 6.07 17.87 -0.76
C PHE A 77 6.31 16.53 -1.46
N LEU A 78 7.44 15.87 -1.18
CA LEU A 78 7.74 14.54 -1.69
C LEU A 78 6.71 13.51 -1.18
N GLY A 79 6.38 13.55 0.12
CA GLY A 79 5.33 12.71 0.68
C GLY A 79 3.96 13.00 0.04
N MET A 80 3.66 14.28 -0.20
CA MET A 80 2.40 14.68 -0.84
C MET A 80 2.22 14.07 -2.24
N THR A 81 3.28 14.02 -3.06
CA THR A 81 3.21 13.42 -4.40
C THR A 81 3.20 11.89 -4.36
N GLU A 82 3.97 11.29 -3.44
CA GLU A 82 4.10 9.85 -3.29
C GLU A 82 2.80 9.17 -2.82
N GLY A 83 2.02 9.86 -1.97
CA GLY A 83 0.77 9.35 -1.40
C GLY A 83 -0.28 8.94 -2.45
N SER A 84 -0.13 9.35 -3.71
CA SER A 84 -1.03 9.01 -4.81
C SER A 84 -0.86 7.59 -5.34
N THR A 85 0.38 7.09 -5.34
CA THR A 85 0.79 5.94 -6.15
C THR A 85 0.15 4.64 -5.69
N TYR A 86 0.22 4.37 -4.39
CA TYR A 86 -0.25 3.10 -3.82
C TYR A 86 -1.79 2.94 -3.90
N PRO A 87 -2.60 3.77 -3.22
CA PRO A 87 -4.06 3.67 -3.29
C PRO A 87 -4.60 3.91 -4.70
N GLY A 88 -3.96 4.78 -5.47
CA GLY A 88 -4.34 5.05 -6.85
C GLY A 88 -4.12 3.86 -7.80
N THR A 89 -3.01 3.14 -7.67
CA THR A 89 -2.78 1.92 -8.46
C THR A 89 -3.77 0.82 -8.06
N MET A 90 -4.06 0.68 -6.77
CA MET A 90 -5.08 -0.25 -6.28
C MET A 90 -6.47 0.06 -6.86
N TYR A 91 -6.82 1.34 -6.97
CA TYR A 91 -8.06 1.77 -7.59
C TYR A 91 -8.13 1.38 -9.08
N ILE A 92 -7.06 1.62 -9.85
CA ILE A 92 -7.02 1.28 -11.29
C ILE A 92 -7.06 -0.24 -11.50
N ILE A 93 -6.28 -1.01 -10.75
CA ILE A 93 -6.32 -2.49 -10.82
C ILE A 93 -7.75 -2.95 -10.53
N GLY A 94 -8.39 -2.35 -9.53
CA GLY A 94 -9.77 -2.61 -9.21
C GLY A 94 -10.79 -2.20 -10.27
N ALA A 95 -10.48 -1.22 -11.13
CA ALA A 95 -11.36 -0.79 -12.21
C ALA A 95 -11.23 -1.67 -13.47
N TRP A 96 -10.08 -2.32 -13.68
CA TRP A 96 -9.82 -3.14 -14.87
C TRP A 96 -10.12 -4.63 -14.70
N TYR A 97 -9.96 -5.16 -13.49
CA TYR A 97 -10.00 -6.60 -13.24
C TYR A 97 -11.25 -7.04 -12.49
N LYS A 98 -11.64 -8.28 -12.75
CA LYS A 98 -12.71 -8.95 -12.01
C LYS A 98 -12.27 -9.32 -10.59
N SER A 99 -13.23 -9.61 -9.72
CA SER A 99 -12.97 -9.95 -8.32
C SER A 99 -12.12 -11.20 -8.11
N ASP A 100 -12.11 -12.12 -9.06
CA ASP A 100 -11.33 -13.37 -9.07
C ASP A 100 -9.89 -13.20 -9.57
N GLU A 101 -9.58 -12.12 -10.28
CA GLU A 101 -8.26 -11.86 -10.88
C GLU A 101 -7.47 -10.74 -10.19
N ILE A 102 -8.15 -9.95 -9.34
CA ILE A 102 -7.58 -8.75 -8.71
C ILE A 102 -6.42 -9.09 -7.77
N SER A 103 -6.48 -10.22 -7.06
CA SER A 103 -5.54 -10.55 -5.99
C SER A 103 -4.13 -10.83 -6.53
N LYS A 104 -3.98 -11.60 -7.62
CA LYS A 104 -2.66 -11.78 -8.28
C LYS A 104 -2.06 -10.47 -8.78
N ARG A 105 -2.87 -9.56 -9.33
CA ARG A 105 -2.38 -8.27 -9.89
C ARG A 105 -1.91 -7.32 -8.80
N THR A 106 -2.68 -7.20 -7.73
CA THR A 106 -2.32 -6.42 -6.55
C THR A 106 -1.09 -6.99 -5.83
N ALA A 107 -0.96 -8.33 -5.76
CA ALA A 107 0.23 -8.99 -5.22
C ALA A 107 1.48 -8.76 -6.07
N LEU A 108 1.36 -8.80 -7.40
CA LEU A 108 2.48 -8.48 -8.30
C LEU A 108 2.97 -7.04 -8.12
N PHE A 109 2.05 -6.08 -7.97
CA PHE A 109 2.40 -4.68 -7.71
C PHE A 109 3.16 -4.52 -6.39
N THR A 110 2.63 -5.09 -5.30
CA THR A 110 3.28 -5.03 -3.98
C THR A 110 4.63 -5.74 -3.97
N ALA A 111 4.74 -6.91 -4.62
CA ALA A 111 6.01 -7.61 -4.82
C ALA A 111 7.04 -6.75 -5.58
N SER A 112 6.63 -6.02 -6.61
CA SER A 112 7.52 -5.11 -7.35
C SER A 112 8.09 -4.00 -6.46
N GLY A 113 7.29 -3.47 -5.52
CA GLY A 113 7.76 -2.50 -4.52
C GLY A 113 8.79 -3.08 -3.55
N GLN A 114 8.64 -4.35 -3.16
CA GLN A 114 9.62 -5.05 -2.31
C GLN A 114 10.93 -5.31 -3.05
N VAL A 115 10.86 -5.73 -4.32
CA VAL A 115 12.04 -5.88 -5.18
C VAL A 115 12.76 -4.54 -5.35
N GLY A 116 12.01 -3.46 -5.58
CA GLY A 116 12.55 -2.10 -5.65
C GLY A 116 13.27 -1.69 -4.36
N THR A 117 12.69 -2.01 -3.20
CA THR A 117 13.32 -1.76 -1.89
C THR A 117 14.62 -2.54 -1.73
N MET A 118 14.66 -3.80 -2.18
CA MET A 118 15.88 -4.61 -2.16
C MET A 118 16.97 -4.02 -3.07
N PHE A 119 16.60 -3.63 -4.29
CA PHE A 119 17.50 -3.00 -5.24
C PHE A 119 18.05 -1.67 -4.70
N ALA A 120 17.19 -0.82 -4.11
CA ALA A 120 17.60 0.45 -3.51
C ALA A 120 18.60 0.23 -2.36
N GLY A 121 18.40 -0.81 -1.53
CA GLY A 121 19.34 -1.20 -0.48
C GLY A 121 20.73 -1.57 -1.00
N VAL A 122 20.78 -2.40 -2.05
CA VAL A 122 22.04 -2.81 -2.70
C VAL A 122 22.71 -1.64 -3.41
N MET A 123 21.93 -0.82 -4.11
CA MET A 123 22.39 0.39 -4.79
C MET A 123 23.02 1.37 -3.80
N MET A 124 22.37 1.64 -2.67
CA MET A 124 22.94 2.46 -1.59
C MET A 124 24.28 1.91 -1.10
N ALA A 125 24.36 0.61 -0.82
CA ALA A 125 25.60 -0.01 -0.36
C ALA A 125 26.74 0.08 -1.41
N ALA A 126 26.42 -0.11 -2.69
CA ALA A 126 27.37 0.01 -3.78
C ALA A 126 27.87 1.45 -3.96
N ILE A 127 26.98 2.44 -3.94
CA ILE A 127 27.32 3.87 -4.08
C ILE A 127 28.20 4.33 -2.91
N HIS A 128 27.86 3.92 -1.68
CA HIS A 128 28.68 4.23 -0.51
C HIS A 128 30.11 3.67 -0.61
N LYS A 129 30.29 2.48 -1.20
CA LYS A 129 31.60 1.84 -1.35
C LYS A 129 32.43 2.45 -2.49
N SER A 130 31.78 2.82 -3.60
CA SER A 130 32.48 3.21 -4.83
C SER A 130 32.64 4.71 -5.03
N MET A 131 31.78 5.55 -4.42
CA MET A 131 31.68 6.98 -4.76
C MET A 131 31.85 7.96 -3.59
N ALA A 132 32.30 7.49 -2.42
CA ALA A 132 32.65 8.39 -1.33
C ALA A 132 33.84 9.29 -1.72
N GLY A 133 33.60 10.59 -1.93
CA GLY A 133 34.64 11.59 -2.20
C GLY A 133 34.86 11.98 -3.67
N MET A 134 34.13 11.41 -4.62
CA MET A 134 34.17 11.90 -6.01
C MET A 134 33.38 13.21 -6.15
N ALA A 135 34.05 14.25 -6.67
CA ALA A 135 33.51 15.58 -7.00
C ALA A 135 33.06 16.49 -5.83
N ASN A 136 33.65 16.37 -4.62
CA ASN A 136 33.29 17.18 -3.43
C ASN A 136 31.82 17.07 -2.96
N VAL A 137 31.10 16.05 -3.43
CA VAL A 137 29.74 15.72 -3.00
C VAL A 137 29.77 14.43 -2.19
N GLU A 138 29.00 14.40 -1.10
CA GLU A 138 28.96 13.28 -0.19
C GLU A 138 28.20 12.10 -0.79
N GLY A 139 28.56 10.87 -0.41
CA GLY A 139 27.98 9.66 -1.02
C GLY A 139 26.45 9.58 -0.96
N TRP A 140 25.81 10.22 0.02
CA TRP A 140 24.35 10.28 0.13
C TRP A 140 23.69 11.20 -0.92
N GLN A 141 24.36 12.26 -1.36
CA GLN A 141 23.84 13.18 -2.38
C GLN A 141 23.80 12.50 -3.74
N TRP A 142 24.80 11.69 -4.04
CA TRP A 142 24.84 10.83 -5.23
C TRP A 142 23.70 9.82 -5.26
N VAL A 143 23.33 9.23 -4.11
CA VAL A 143 22.19 8.31 -4.03
C VAL A 143 20.91 9.02 -4.48
N PHE A 144 20.61 10.22 -3.96
CA PHE A 144 19.39 10.95 -4.35
C PHE A 144 19.42 11.43 -5.81
N LEU A 145 20.59 11.83 -6.32
CA LEU A 145 20.72 12.28 -7.70
C LEU A 145 20.51 11.11 -8.68
N ILE A 146 21.17 9.97 -8.46
CA ILE A 146 21.03 8.78 -9.31
C ILE A 146 19.60 8.26 -9.27
N ASP A 147 19.00 8.17 -8.08
CA ASP A 147 17.63 7.69 -7.89
C ASP A 147 16.60 8.55 -8.63
N GLY A 148 16.75 9.88 -8.59
CA GLY A 148 15.92 10.79 -9.38
C GLY A 148 16.12 10.62 -10.90
N ILE A 149 17.36 10.49 -11.35
CA ILE A 149 17.69 10.35 -12.78
C ILE A 149 17.13 9.04 -13.37
N ILE A 150 17.28 7.91 -12.68
CA ILE A 150 16.75 6.62 -13.17
C ILE A 150 15.22 6.61 -13.21
N THR A 151 14.56 7.42 -12.39
CA THR A 151 13.11 7.48 -12.29
C THR A 151 12.48 8.30 -13.42
N LEU A 152 13.18 9.30 -13.98
CA LEU A 152 12.66 10.15 -15.06
C LEU A 152 12.30 9.37 -16.34
N PRO A 153 13.16 8.48 -16.89
CA PRO A 153 12.79 7.63 -18.02
C PRO A 153 11.58 6.73 -17.74
N ILE A 154 11.47 6.21 -16.51
CA ILE A 154 10.34 5.37 -16.09
C ILE A 154 9.04 6.18 -16.09
N ALA A 155 9.09 7.44 -15.64
CA ALA A 155 7.95 8.35 -15.70
C ALA A 155 7.51 8.63 -17.15
N VAL A 156 8.46 8.87 -18.06
CA VAL A 156 8.19 9.05 -19.49
C VAL A 156 7.58 7.78 -20.10
N PHE A 157 8.09 6.60 -19.74
CA PHE A 157 7.53 5.33 -20.17
C PHE A 157 6.09 5.15 -19.65
N GLY A 158 5.83 5.52 -18.40
CA GLY A 158 4.48 5.57 -17.83
C GLY A 158 3.55 6.46 -18.65
N PHE A 159 3.97 7.66 -19.05
CA PHE A 159 3.13 8.55 -19.86
C PHE A 159 2.73 7.95 -21.23
N LEU A 160 3.61 7.15 -21.81
CA LEU A 160 3.39 6.52 -23.11
C LEU A 160 2.52 5.25 -23.02
N TYR A 161 2.74 4.40 -22.00
CA TYR A 161 2.16 3.05 -21.94
C TYR A 161 1.03 2.87 -20.92
N PHE A 162 0.85 3.78 -19.96
CA PHE A 162 -0.11 3.59 -18.89
C PHE A 162 -1.55 3.64 -19.42
N PRO A 163 -2.36 2.56 -19.26
CA PRO A 163 -3.77 2.59 -19.63
C PRO A 163 -4.55 3.53 -18.72
N ASP A 164 -5.49 4.27 -19.32
CA ASP A 164 -6.54 4.97 -18.57
C ASP A 164 -7.55 3.98 -17.98
N ILE A 165 -8.57 4.47 -17.30
CA ILE A 165 -9.73 3.68 -16.84
C ILE A 165 -10.48 3.12 -18.08
N PRO A 166 -11.12 1.92 -18.01
CA PRO A 166 -11.73 1.27 -19.18
C PRO A 166 -12.72 2.17 -19.94
N GLU A 167 -13.46 3.03 -19.22
CA GLU A 167 -14.43 3.97 -19.79
C GLU A 167 -13.81 5.10 -20.64
N SER A 168 -12.58 5.51 -20.34
CA SER A 168 -11.89 6.65 -21.00
C SER A 168 -10.63 6.23 -21.76
N THR A 169 -10.47 4.93 -22.01
CA THR A 169 -9.22 4.39 -22.55
C THR A 169 -8.97 4.82 -24.00
N LYS A 170 -8.10 5.83 -24.17
CA LYS A 170 -7.49 6.22 -25.45
C LYS A 170 -6.27 5.38 -25.84
N ALA A 171 -6.00 4.29 -25.12
CA ALA A 171 -4.88 3.40 -25.43
C ALA A 171 -4.97 2.89 -26.87
N LYS A 172 -3.90 3.07 -27.63
CA LYS A 172 -3.77 2.66 -29.05
C LYS A 172 -3.54 1.15 -29.22
N TYR A 173 -3.18 0.45 -28.14
CA TYR A 173 -2.84 -0.98 -28.18
C TYR A 173 -4.04 -1.91 -27.93
N LEU A 174 -5.21 -1.38 -27.53
CA LEU A 174 -6.44 -2.18 -27.32
C LEU A 174 -7.43 -1.93 -28.46
N THR A 175 -7.92 -3.00 -29.08
CA THR A 175 -8.97 -2.94 -30.11
C THR A 175 -10.31 -2.51 -29.49
N ALA A 176 -11.20 -1.92 -30.29
CA ALA A 176 -12.53 -1.49 -29.82
C ALA A 176 -13.35 -2.63 -29.21
N ASP A 177 -13.19 -3.85 -29.73
CA ASP A 177 -13.87 -5.05 -29.23
C ASP A 177 -13.34 -5.51 -27.87
N GLU A 178 -12.03 -5.41 -27.63
CA GLU A 178 -11.41 -5.70 -26.33
C GLU A 178 -11.86 -4.71 -25.26
N LYS A 179 -12.01 -3.42 -25.63
CA LYS A 179 -12.54 -2.39 -24.73
C LYS A 179 -14.00 -2.66 -24.35
N ARG A 180 -14.84 -3.06 -25.33
CA ARG A 180 -16.24 -3.44 -25.06
C ARG A 180 -16.33 -4.69 -24.19
N LEU A 181 -15.46 -5.67 -24.42
CA LEU A 181 -15.38 -6.88 -23.61
C LEU A 181 -14.97 -6.57 -22.17
N ALA A 182 -14.00 -5.67 -21.95
CA ALA A 182 -13.57 -5.24 -20.63
C ALA A 182 -14.70 -4.55 -19.86
N VAL A 183 -15.43 -3.62 -20.50
CA VAL A 183 -16.57 -2.93 -19.87
C VAL A 183 -17.73 -3.89 -19.57
N THR A 184 -18.02 -4.83 -20.48
CA THR A 184 -19.14 -5.78 -20.30
C THR A 184 -18.88 -6.81 -19.19
N ARG A 185 -17.60 -7.06 -18.89
CA ARG A 185 -17.17 -8.04 -17.86
C ARG A 185 -17.20 -7.48 -16.44
N LEU A 186 -17.35 -6.16 -16.27
CA LEU A 186 -17.36 -5.48 -14.98
C LEU A 186 -18.82 -5.20 -14.56
N PRO A 187 -19.13 -5.18 -13.24
CA PRO A 187 -20.45 -4.81 -12.76
C PRO A 187 -20.82 -3.40 -13.24
N ARG A 188 -22.07 -3.21 -13.66
CA ARG A 188 -22.54 -1.94 -14.25
C ARG A 188 -22.43 -0.81 -13.22
N ILE A 189 -21.70 0.24 -13.57
CA ILE A 189 -21.52 1.45 -12.75
C ILE A 189 -22.85 2.21 -12.70
N LYS A 190 -23.25 2.72 -11.52
CA LYS A 190 -24.46 3.55 -11.42
C LYS A 190 -24.25 4.85 -12.18
N LYS A 191 -25.27 5.28 -12.95
CA LYS A 191 -25.25 6.54 -13.72
C LYS A 191 -24.91 7.81 -12.90
N ASP A 192 -25.08 7.78 -11.57
CA ASP A 192 -24.73 8.86 -10.62
C ASP A 192 -23.40 8.64 -9.85
N GLY A 193 -22.60 7.63 -10.23
CA GLY A 193 -21.30 7.31 -9.61
C GLY A 193 -20.20 8.34 -9.91
N HIS A 194 -20.40 9.15 -10.95
CA HIS A 194 -19.50 10.24 -11.37
C HIS A 194 -19.86 11.60 -10.74
N ASN A 195 -20.75 11.66 -9.74
CA ASN A 195 -21.20 12.94 -9.19
C ASN A 195 -20.16 13.52 -8.19
N ILE A 196 -19.21 14.30 -8.72
CA ILE A 196 -17.97 14.76 -8.03
C ILE A 196 -18.19 15.99 -7.12
N MET A 197 -19.40 16.22 -6.63
CA MET A 197 -19.66 17.33 -5.70
C MET A 197 -19.02 17.02 -4.33
N PRO A 198 -17.94 17.72 -3.92
CA PRO A 198 -17.11 17.30 -2.78
C PRO A 198 -17.88 17.18 -1.46
N MET A 199 -18.85 18.07 -1.22
CA MET A 199 -19.75 18.01 -0.06
C MET A 199 -20.70 16.80 -0.10
N SER A 200 -21.25 16.48 -1.27
CA SER A 200 -22.14 15.31 -1.45
C SER A 200 -21.35 14.01 -1.33
N LEU A 201 -20.16 13.95 -1.92
CA LEU A 201 -19.22 12.83 -1.84
C LEU A 201 -18.79 12.57 -0.40
N PHE A 202 -18.38 13.62 0.33
CA PHE A 202 -17.99 13.51 1.73
C PHE A 202 -19.14 13.01 2.61
N LYS A 203 -20.34 13.52 2.39
CA LYS A 203 -21.56 13.04 3.06
C LYS A 203 -21.84 11.57 2.72
N ARG A 204 -21.79 11.18 1.44
CA ARG A 204 -21.99 9.79 0.98
C ARG A 204 -20.96 8.82 1.56
N VAL A 205 -19.69 9.23 1.61
CA VAL A 205 -18.59 8.43 2.16
C VAL A 205 -18.78 8.24 3.67
N LEU A 206 -18.96 9.32 4.44
CA LEU A 206 -19.07 9.24 5.90
C LEU A 206 -20.35 8.60 6.42
N LEU A 207 -21.47 8.69 5.68
CA LEU A 207 -22.73 8.05 6.06
C LEU A 207 -22.78 6.56 5.72
N THR A 208 -21.84 6.06 4.89
CA THR A 208 -21.83 4.66 4.50
C THR A 208 -21.15 3.81 5.59
N LYS A 209 -21.89 2.89 6.20
CA LYS A 209 -21.35 1.97 7.23
C LYS A 209 -20.15 1.14 6.71
N THR A 210 -20.14 0.80 5.42
CA THR A 210 -19.03 0.11 4.73
C THR A 210 -17.72 0.91 4.82
N PHE A 211 -17.76 2.25 4.73
CA PHE A 211 -16.58 3.10 4.82
C PHE A 211 -15.90 2.96 6.19
N TRP A 212 -16.67 3.08 7.27
CA TRP A 212 -16.13 3.00 8.63
C TRP A 212 -15.55 1.61 8.95
N ILE A 213 -16.21 0.55 8.50
CA ILE A 213 -15.72 -0.82 8.69
C ILE A 213 -14.36 -1.00 7.98
N LEU A 214 -14.25 -0.56 6.72
CA LEU A 214 -13.02 -0.69 5.94
C LEU A 214 -11.91 0.26 6.44
N PHE A 215 -12.28 1.47 6.86
CA PHE A 215 -11.36 2.45 7.42
C PHE A 215 -10.69 1.95 8.69
N PHE A 216 -11.44 1.36 9.63
CA PHE A 216 -10.87 0.80 10.86
C PHE A 216 -10.18 -0.54 10.67
N TRP A 217 -10.59 -1.31 9.65
CA TRP A 217 -9.95 -2.57 9.31
C TRP A 217 -8.48 -2.38 8.88
N SER A 218 -8.21 -1.40 8.01
CA SER A 218 -6.88 -1.19 7.42
C SER A 218 -5.77 -0.99 8.47
N PRO A 219 -5.92 -0.11 9.46
CA PRO A 219 -4.92 0.06 10.50
C PRO A 219 -4.75 -1.14 11.42
N VAL A 220 -5.84 -1.82 11.79
CA VAL A 220 -5.78 -3.03 12.62
C VAL A 220 -4.95 -4.10 11.91
N CYS A 221 -5.09 -4.22 10.60
CA CYS A 221 -4.25 -5.12 9.81
C CYS A 221 -2.80 -4.67 9.67
N ALA A 222 -2.57 -3.36 9.55
CA ALA A 222 -1.22 -2.81 9.48
C ALA A 222 -0.38 -3.15 10.73
N THR A 223 -1.03 -3.40 11.87
CA THR A 223 -0.33 -3.89 13.08
C THR A 223 0.30 -5.27 12.89
N ILE A 224 -0.29 -6.13 12.06
CA ILE A 224 0.26 -7.46 11.76
C ILE A 224 1.60 -7.33 11.01
N GLU A 225 1.71 -6.31 10.15
CA GLU A 225 2.92 -6.02 9.37
C GLU A 225 3.94 -5.16 10.13
N ALA A 226 3.67 -4.78 11.38
CA ALA A 226 4.49 -3.81 12.10
C ALA A 226 5.94 -4.29 12.31
N PHE A 227 6.18 -5.59 12.51
CA PHE A 227 7.53 -6.12 12.74
C PHE A 227 8.47 -5.97 11.54
N PRO A 228 8.10 -6.44 10.33
CA PRO A 228 8.90 -6.21 9.13
C PRO A 228 8.98 -4.73 8.74
N LEU A 229 7.86 -4.01 8.80
CA LEU A 229 7.77 -2.63 8.33
C LEU A 229 8.62 -1.65 9.15
N GLN A 230 8.83 -1.93 10.42
CA GLN A 230 9.60 -1.03 11.31
C GLN A 230 11.11 -1.28 11.29
N ASN A 231 11.60 -2.18 10.44
CA ASN A 231 13.01 -2.55 10.38
C ASN A 231 13.55 -3.02 11.75
N ASN A 232 12.71 -3.64 12.58
CA ASN A 232 13.09 -4.16 13.90
C ASN A 232 14.25 -5.17 13.80
N PHE A 233 14.30 -5.92 12.70
CA PHE A 233 15.42 -6.82 12.42
C PHE A 233 16.74 -6.07 12.24
N LEU A 234 16.74 -4.91 11.56
CA LEU A 234 17.92 -4.07 11.43
C LEU A 234 18.36 -3.51 12.80
N LEU A 235 17.41 -3.10 13.63
CA LEU A 235 17.69 -2.63 15.00
C LEU A 235 18.29 -3.74 15.86
N TRP A 236 17.77 -4.96 15.74
CA TRP A 236 18.29 -6.14 16.43
C TRP A 236 19.72 -6.45 15.99
N LEU A 237 19.98 -6.49 14.68
CA LEU A 237 21.33 -6.71 14.13
C LEU A 237 22.33 -5.63 14.60
N LYS A 238 21.89 -4.37 14.72
CA LYS A 238 22.72 -3.26 15.23
C LYS A 238 23.02 -3.38 16.73
N HIS A 239 22.11 -3.92 17.52
CA HIS A 239 22.37 -4.19 18.94
C HIS A 239 23.48 -5.23 19.11
N TYR A 240 23.49 -6.26 18.26
CA TYR A 240 24.53 -7.30 18.24
C TYR A 240 25.69 -6.98 17.28
N ARG A 241 26.04 -5.69 17.11
CA ARG A 241 27.12 -5.23 16.19
C ARG A 241 28.48 -5.92 16.41
N ASN A 242 28.73 -6.46 17.60
CA ASN A 242 29.99 -7.17 17.90
C ASN A 242 30.07 -8.56 17.27
N HIS A 243 28.93 -9.15 16.86
CA HIS A 243 28.86 -10.47 16.23
C HIS A 243 28.66 -10.40 14.71
N PHE A 244 28.34 -9.23 14.15
CA PHE A 244 28.04 -9.08 12.73
C PHE A 244 28.88 -8.00 12.07
N THR A 245 29.46 -8.32 10.91
CA THR A 245 30.09 -7.34 10.03
C THR A 245 29.05 -6.33 9.52
N GLN A 246 29.46 -5.08 9.30
CA GLN A 246 28.59 -4.01 8.76
C GLN A 246 27.87 -4.39 7.46
N THR A 247 28.51 -5.21 6.61
CA THR A 247 27.90 -5.77 5.39
C THR A 247 26.71 -6.67 5.71
N ASN A 248 26.87 -7.56 6.69
CA ASN A 248 25.84 -8.53 7.08
C ASN A 248 24.59 -7.84 7.67
N ILE A 249 24.80 -6.77 8.44
CA ILE A 249 23.72 -5.97 9.03
C ILE A 249 22.80 -5.38 7.94
N ASN A 250 23.36 -5.02 6.78
CA ASN A 250 22.59 -4.44 5.67
C ASN A 250 22.01 -5.50 4.72
N THR A 251 22.67 -6.65 4.57
CA THR A 251 22.24 -7.69 3.63
C THR A 251 21.16 -8.61 4.21
N TYR A 252 21.24 -9.00 5.50
CA TYR A 252 20.27 -9.93 6.07
C TYR A 252 18.81 -9.43 6.03
N PRO A 253 18.50 -8.14 6.28
CA PRO A 253 17.13 -7.65 6.17
C PRO A 253 16.52 -7.78 4.77
N LEU A 254 17.34 -7.88 3.72
CA LEU A 254 16.86 -8.13 2.36
C LEU A 254 16.21 -9.51 2.23
N GLY A 255 16.64 -10.49 3.04
CA GLY A 255 16.05 -11.82 3.08
C GLY A 255 14.60 -11.83 3.58
N VAL A 256 14.27 -10.93 4.51
CA VAL A 256 12.89 -10.76 5.01
C VAL A 256 11.96 -10.27 3.89
N GLN A 257 12.45 -9.36 3.04
CA GLN A 257 11.69 -8.89 1.87
C GLN A 257 11.49 -10.02 0.84
N ALA A 258 12.51 -10.85 0.61
CA ALA A 258 12.41 -12.00 -0.29
C ALA A 258 11.35 -13.02 0.17
N VAL A 259 11.32 -13.35 1.47
CA VAL A 259 10.26 -14.20 2.04
C VAL A 259 8.89 -13.54 1.89
N GLY A 260 8.81 -12.22 2.09
CA GLY A 260 7.58 -11.45 1.87
C GLY A 260 7.04 -11.56 0.44
N ILE A 261 7.91 -11.46 -0.57
CA ILE A 261 7.53 -11.58 -1.98
C ILE A 261 6.93 -12.96 -2.26
N VAL A 262 7.61 -14.02 -1.82
CA VAL A 262 7.15 -15.41 -2.04
C VAL A 262 5.83 -15.66 -1.32
N ALA A 263 5.71 -15.24 -0.06
CA ALA A 263 4.50 -15.41 0.74
C ALA A 263 3.32 -14.65 0.13
N ASN A 264 3.54 -13.42 -0.33
CA ASN A 264 2.53 -12.60 -0.98
C ASN A 264 2.05 -13.22 -2.30
N MET A 265 2.96 -13.65 -3.17
CA MET A 265 2.60 -14.32 -4.43
C MET A 265 1.88 -15.65 -4.20
N ALA A 266 2.30 -16.45 -3.22
CA ALA A 266 1.65 -17.72 -2.88
C ALA A 266 0.23 -17.51 -2.34
N ALA A 267 0.05 -16.54 -1.44
CA ALA A 267 -1.27 -16.17 -0.92
C ALA A 267 -2.19 -15.68 -2.03
N ALA A 268 -1.69 -14.86 -2.95
CA ALA A 268 -2.45 -14.36 -4.09
C ALA A 268 -2.86 -15.47 -5.06
N TRP A 269 -1.95 -16.41 -5.35
CA TRP A 269 -2.26 -17.57 -6.18
C TRP A 269 -3.39 -18.40 -5.58
N HIS A 270 -3.29 -18.70 -4.27
CA HIS A 270 -4.31 -19.47 -3.58
C HIS A 270 -5.66 -18.75 -3.53
N MET A 271 -5.67 -17.43 -3.32
CA MET A 271 -6.90 -16.63 -3.31
C MET A 271 -7.61 -16.67 -4.65
N ASP A 272 -6.88 -16.57 -5.76
CA ASP A 272 -7.47 -16.65 -7.10
C ASP A 272 -8.00 -18.06 -7.41
N VAL A 273 -7.25 -19.12 -7.06
CA VAL A 273 -7.69 -20.52 -7.34
C VAL A 273 -8.89 -20.91 -6.50
N THR A 274 -8.90 -20.52 -5.22
CA THR A 274 -9.93 -20.96 -4.27
C THR A 274 -11.14 -20.03 -4.27
N GLY A 275 -10.98 -18.78 -4.72
CA GLY A 275 -11.96 -17.71 -4.55
C GLY A 275 -12.24 -17.33 -3.08
N LYS A 276 -11.60 -18.00 -2.12
CA LYS A 276 -11.78 -17.82 -0.67
C LYS A 276 -10.60 -17.03 -0.10
N ARG A 277 -10.90 -15.83 0.40
CA ARG A 277 -9.91 -14.90 0.98
C ARG A 277 -9.69 -15.10 2.48
N VAL A 278 -10.72 -15.58 3.18
CA VAL A 278 -10.71 -15.82 4.63
C VAL A 278 -9.59 -16.76 5.10
N PRO A 279 -9.32 -17.92 4.44
CA PRO A 279 -8.29 -18.84 4.91
C PRO A 279 -6.89 -18.23 4.92
N MET A 280 -6.56 -17.41 3.93
CA MET A 280 -5.26 -16.73 3.86
C MET A 280 -5.13 -15.62 4.91
N ALA A 281 -6.21 -14.89 5.19
CA ALA A 281 -6.22 -13.91 6.27
C ALA A 281 -6.03 -14.58 7.65
N VAL A 282 -6.69 -15.72 7.88
CA VAL A 282 -6.52 -16.54 9.09
C VAL A 282 -5.09 -17.05 9.22
N LEU A 283 -4.52 -17.58 8.13
CA LEU A 283 -3.13 -18.05 8.11
C LEU A 283 -2.16 -16.93 8.49
N ALA A 284 -2.33 -15.73 7.92
CA ALA A 284 -1.48 -14.59 8.25
C ALA A 284 -1.58 -14.20 9.74
N CYS A 285 -2.77 -14.25 10.34
CA CYS A 285 -2.94 -13.99 11.77
C CYS A 285 -2.25 -15.05 12.64
N LEU A 286 -2.38 -16.33 12.28
CA LEU A 286 -1.72 -17.42 13.00
C LEU A 286 -0.20 -17.30 12.95
N LEU A 287 0.36 -17.05 11.75
CA LEU A 287 1.81 -16.86 11.57
C LEU A 287 2.32 -15.68 12.39
N SER A 288 1.57 -14.58 12.46
CA SER A 288 1.96 -13.42 13.26
C SER A 288 1.86 -13.65 14.76
N ILE A 289 0.90 -14.45 15.24
CA ILE A 289 0.87 -14.88 16.64
C ILE A 289 2.10 -15.74 16.97
N VAL A 290 2.46 -16.67 16.08
CA VAL A 290 3.68 -17.49 16.24
C VAL A 290 4.91 -16.59 16.32
N VAL A 291 5.09 -15.66 15.39
CA VAL A 291 6.20 -14.69 15.40
C VAL A 291 6.23 -13.87 16.69
N GLY A 292 5.08 -13.31 17.10
CA GLY A 292 4.98 -12.53 18.33
C GLY A 292 5.33 -13.34 19.57
N SER A 293 4.92 -14.62 19.62
CA SER A 293 5.24 -15.52 20.73
C SER A 293 6.72 -15.91 20.76
N MET A 294 7.34 -16.18 19.61
CA MET A 294 8.76 -16.51 19.51
C MET A 294 9.63 -15.32 19.93
N LEU A 295 9.29 -14.11 19.49
CA LEU A 295 10.03 -12.89 19.82
C LEU A 295 9.78 -12.40 21.26
N LEU A 296 8.79 -12.94 21.97
CA LEU A 296 8.55 -12.66 23.39
C LEU A 296 9.51 -13.45 24.30
N VAL A 297 10.03 -14.60 23.84
CA VAL A 297 10.87 -15.49 24.66
C VAL A 297 12.29 -14.92 24.77
N PRO A 298 12.76 -14.60 25.99
CA PRO A 298 14.03 -13.91 26.16
C PRO A 298 15.28 -14.79 25.94
N ASN A 299 15.14 -16.12 25.93
CA ASN A 299 16.27 -17.06 25.78
C ASN A 299 16.29 -17.78 24.43
N LEU A 300 15.71 -17.16 23.38
CA LEU A 300 15.70 -17.77 22.06
C LEU A 300 17.12 -17.86 21.48
N SER A 301 17.49 -19.03 20.95
CA SER A 301 18.77 -19.19 20.23
C SER A 301 18.83 -18.20 19.07
N PHE A 302 20.05 -17.75 18.72
CA PHE A 302 20.29 -16.81 17.63
C PHE A 302 19.59 -17.25 16.34
N THR A 303 19.69 -18.52 15.98
CA THR A 303 19.01 -19.13 14.83
C THR A 303 17.49 -19.04 14.93
N GLY A 304 16.92 -19.20 16.14
CA GLY A 304 15.50 -19.06 16.40
C GLY A 304 15.01 -17.64 16.17
N THR A 305 15.80 -16.64 16.58
CA THR A 305 15.45 -15.22 16.41
C THR A 305 15.53 -14.82 14.93
N PHE A 306 16.55 -15.31 14.22
CA PHE A 306 16.62 -15.18 12.75
C PHE A 306 15.39 -15.77 12.08
N PHE A 307 15.02 -17.01 12.42
CA PHE A 307 13.86 -17.65 11.86
C PHE A 307 12.57 -16.86 12.13
N ALA A 308 12.39 -16.34 13.35
CA ALA A 308 11.24 -15.52 13.70
C ALA A 308 11.15 -14.22 12.86
N PHE A 309 12.28 -13.56 12.58
CA PHE A 309 12.30 -12.36 11.73
C PHE A 309 12.04 -12.66 10.25
N TYR A 310 12.55 -13.78 9.73
CA TYR A 310 12.23 -14.22 8.37
C TYR A 310 10.76 -14.61 8.26
N LEU A 311 10.23 -15.30 9.27
CA LEU A 311 8.81 -15.66 9.35
C LEU A 311 7.93 -14.41 9.47
N ALA A 312 8.37 -13.36 10.16
CA ALA A 312 7.69 -12.07 10.21
C ALA A 312 7.48 -11.50 8.80
N GLY A 313 8.41 -11.72 7.87
CA GLY A 313 8.28 -11.31 6.47
C GLY A 313 7.03 -11.85 5.77
N THR A 314 6.49 -12.99 6.21
CA THR A 314 5.24 -13.53 5.65
C THR A 314 4.02 -12.62 5.89
N ALA A 315 4.10 -11.69 6.85
CA ALA A 315 3.04 -10.72 7.13
C ALA A 315 2.75 -9.80 5.93
N TYR A 316 3.71 -9.59 5.02
CA TYR A 316 3.52 -8.76 3.82
C TYR A 316 2.41 -9.25 2.85
N MET A 317 1.87 -10.46 3.04
CA MET A 317 0.70 -10.92 2.27
C MET A 317 -0.60 -10.18 2.65
N VAL A 318 -0.63 -9.50 3.80
CA VAL A 318 -1.86 -8.96 4.41
C VAL A 318 -2.34 -7.72 3.66
N ASN A 319 -1.45 -6.77 3.37
CA ASN A 319 -1.78 -5.52 2.67
C ASN A 319 -2.49 -5.74 1.30
N PRO A 320 -1.95 -6.54 0.36
CA PRO A 320 -2.62 -6.78 -0.92
C PRO A 320 -3.96 -7.52 -0.77
N LEU A 321 -4.08 -8.43 0.20
CA LEU A 321 -5.32 -9.13 0.51
C LEU A 321 -6.43 -8.13 0.91
N ILE A 322 -6.08 -7.15 1.72
CA ILE A 322 -7.03 -6.17 2.27
C ILE A 322 -7.48 -5.16 1.24
N PHE A 323 -6.54 -4.53 0.55
CA PHE A 323 -6.87 -3.57 -0.48
C PHE A 323 -7.59 -4.26 -1.65
N GLY A 324 -7.24 -5.51 -1.96
CA GLY A 324 -8.00 -6.33 -2.91
C GLY A 324 -9.41 -6.68 -2.43
N TRP A 325 -9.61 -6.91 -1.13
CA TRP A 325 -10.94 -7.18 -0.56
C TRP A 325 -11.83 -5.96 -0.46
N ALA A 326 -11.29 -4.85 0.04
CA ALA A 326 -11.97 -3.57 0.03
C ALA A 326 -12.36 -3.17 -1.39
N ASN A 327 -11.46 -3.34 -2.37
CA ASN A 327 -11.76 -3.06 -3.77
C ASN A 327 -12.98 -3.84 -4.27
N VAL A 328 -13.05 -5.15 -4.01
CA VAL A 328 -14.20 -5.96 -4.45
C VAL A 328 -15.49 -5.54 -3.78
N ILE A 329 -15.48 -5.30 -2.47
CA ILE A 329 -16.68 -4.86 -1.73
C ILE A 329 -17.19 -3.51 -2.27
N LEU A 330 -16.27 -2.58 -2.52
CA LEU A 330 -16.60 -1.25 -3.03
C LEU A 330 -17.02 -1.28 -4.50
N GLN A 331 -16.43 -2.16 -5.31
CA GLN A 331 -16.82 -2.36 -6.70
C GLN A 331 -18.28 -2.82 -6.83
N ARG A 332 -18.77 -3.66 -5.90
CA ARG A 332 -20.19 -4.05 -5.84
C ARG A 332 -21.14 -2.90 -5.51
N SER A 333 -20.63 -1.83 -4.89
CA SER A 333 -21.45 -0.66 -4.53
C SER A 333 -21.74 0.24 -5.76
N GLY A 334 -21.01 0.07 -6.86
CA GLY A 334 -21.23 0.76 -8.13
C GLY A 334 -20.91 2.27 -8.10
N ASP A 335 -20.15 2.74 -7.10
CA ASP A 335 -19.79 4.15 -6.88
C ASP A 335 -18.26 4.30 -6.85
N ASP A 336 -17.70 4.65 -8.01
CA ASP A 336 -16.25 4.73 -8.22
C ASP A 336 -15.58 5.85 -7.40
N ALA A 337 -16.30 6.96 -7.18
CA ALA A 337 -15.78 8.05 -6.38
C ALA A 337 -15.71 7.68 -4.88
N VAL A 338 -16.75 7.03 -4.35
CA VAL A 338 -16.72 6.50 -2.97
C VAL A 338 -15.65 5.43 -2.83
N ARG A 339 -15.48 4.57 -3.83
CA ARG A 339 -14.42 3.56 -3.85
C ARG A 339 -13.03 4.17 -3.74
N SER A 340 -12.71 5.13 -4.62
CA SER A 340 -11.43 5.84 -4.59
C SER A 340 -11.20 6.46 -3.21
N VAL A 341 -12.09 7.36 -2.76
CA VAL A 341 -11.90 8.06 -1.48
C VAL A 341 -11.78 7.10 -0.30
N THR A 342 -12.52 5.98 -0.30
CA THR A 342 -12.41 4.96 0.75
C THR A 342 -11.03 4.29 0.75
N LEU A 343 -10.50 3.88 -0.41
CA LEU A 343 -9.17 3.25 -0.49
C LEU A 343 -8.05 4.22 -0.06
N PHE A 344 -8.15 5.48 -0.45
CA PHE A 344 -7.22 6.52 0.02
C PHE A 344 -7.34 6.75 1.53
N ALA A 345 -8.55 6.84 2.08
CA ALA A 345 -8.76 6.98 3.53
C ALA A 345 -8.25 5.76 4.32
N MET A 346 -8.44 4.55 3.81
CA MET A 346 -7.90 3.32 4.40
C MET A 346 -6.38 3.38 4.54
N ASN A 347 -5.69 3.88 3.52
CA ASN A 347 -4.23 3.96 3.54
C ASN A 347 -3.73 5.08 4.47
N ILE A 348 -4.42 6.23 4.54
CA ILE A 348 -4.17 7.28 5.56
C ILE A 348 -4.27 6.70 6.97
N GLY A 349 -5.35 5.97 7.27
CA GLY A 349 -5.56 5.37 8.60
C GLY A 349 -4.40 4.43 8.99
N SER A 350 -3.93 3.63 8.02
CA SER A 350 -2.78 2.74 8.22
C SER A 350 -1.47 3.51 8.47
N MET A 351 -1.18 4.56 7.68
CA MET A 351 0.05 5.35 7.82
C MET A 351 0.13 6.13 9.14
N VAL A 352 -0.99 6.73 9.56
CA VAL A 352 -1.04 7.47 10.83
C VAL A 352 -0.75 6.50 11.97
N LEU A 353 -1.42 5.35 11.99
CA LEU A 353 -1.21 4.37 13.06
C LEU A 353 0.18 3.74 13.00
N TRP A 354 0.76 3.52 11.81
CA TRP A 354 2.17 3.10 11.67
C TRP A 354 3.13 4.04 12.41
N THR A 355 2.95 5.36 12.26
CA THR A 355 3.80 6.39 12.87
C THR A 355 3.74 6.33 14.40
N PHE A 356 2.53 6.32 14.94
CA PHE A 356 2.32 6.23 16.39
C PHE A 356 2.85 4.90 16.93
N TRP A 357 2.65 3.81 16.20
CA TRP A 357 3.04 2.48 16.65
C TRP A 357 4.55 2.29 16.77
N GLY A 358 5.31 2.82 15.81
CA GLY A 358 6.77 2.77 15.87
C GLY A 358 7.35 3.50 17.07
N ILE A 359 6.73 4.64 17.43
CA ILE A 359 7.16 5.44 18.58
C ILE A 359 6.76 4.78 19.91
N LEU A 360 5.51 4.31 20.03
CA LEU A 360 4.95 3.81 21.29
C LEU A 360 5.40 2.39 21.66
N PHE A 361 5.43 1.48 20.70
CA PHE A 361 5.57 0.04 20.98
C PHE A 361 6.92 -0.56 20.59
N TYR A 362 7.64 0.12 19.70
CA TYR A 362 8.91 -0.35 19.14
C TYR A 362 10.01 0.72 19.22
N SER A 363 10.00 1.50 20.30
CA SER A 363 11.09 2.45 20.57
C SER A 363 12.45 1.72 20.57
N ALA A 364 13.48 2.37 20.01
CA ALA A 364 14.85 1.87 19.99
C ALA A 364 15.42 1.62 21.40
N THR A 365 14.80 2.18 22.45
CA THR A 365 15.15 1.97 23.86
C THR A 365 14.74 0.59 24.37
N ASP A 366 13.76 -0.08 23.76
CA ASP A 366 13.21 -1.38 24.21
C ASP A 366 13.91 -2.58 23.53
N THR A 367 15.05 -2.33 22.88
CA THR A 367 15.90 -3.37 22.25
C THR A 367 16.50 -4.26 23.36
N PRO A 368 16.47 -5.61 23.27
CA PRO A 368 16.17 -6.46 22.10
C PRO A 368 14.84 -7.25 22.16
N TYR A 369 14.03 -7.08 23.20
CA TYR A 369 12.87 -7.96 23.44
C TYR A 369 11.51 -7.37 23.08
N TRP A 370 11.43 -6.06 22.72
CA TRP A 370 10.22 -5.32 22.34
C TRP A 370 8.92 -5.88 22.94
N LYS A 371 8.92 -6.13 24.26
CA LYS A 371 7.88 -6.95 24.92
C LYS A 371 6.49 -6.35 24.69
N LYS A 372 6.42 -5.02 24.72
CA LYS A 372 5.21 -4.25 24.41
C LYS A 372 4.75 -4.51 22.98
N GLY A 373 5.64 -4.38 21.98
CA GLY A 373 5.35 -4.66 20.58
C GLY A 373 4.86 -6.10 20.33
N SER A 374 5.51 -7.11 20.92
CA SER A 374 5.10 -8.52 20.80
C SER A 374 3.74 -8.80 21.42
N ILE A 375 3.45 -8.27 22.62
CA ILE A 375 2.13 -8.41 23.26
C ILE A 375 1.05 -7.77 22.40
N VAL A 376 1.30 -6.56 21.89
CA VAL A 376 0.29 -5.85 21.12
C VAL A 376 0.07 -6.51 19.76
N LEU A 377 1.09 -7.09 19.13
CA LEU A 377 0.92 -7.92 17.93
C LEU A 377 -0.03 -9.09 18.19
N ILE A 378 0.14 -9.81 19.32
CA ILE A 378 -0.72 -10.95 19.66
C ILE A 378 -2.16 -10.48 19.90
N VAL A 379 -2.36 -9.41 20.68
CA VAL A 379 -3.69 -8.85 20.97
C VAL A 379 -4.38 -8.38 19.68
N CYS A 380 -3.68 -7.63 18.82
CA CYS A 380 -4.23 -7.17 17.55
C CYS A 380 -4.52 -8.32 16.58
N SER A 381 -3.71 -9.39 16.60
CA SER A 381 -3.98 -10.59 15.80
C SER A 381 -5.24 -11.33 16.26
N VAL A 382 -5.56 -11.31 17.55
CA VAL A 382 -6.83 -11.84 18.08
C VAL A 382 -8.01 -10.95 17.68
N VAL A 383 -7.86 -9.62 17.78
CA VAL A 383 -8.88 -8.66 17.32
C VAL A 383 -9.13 -8.79 15.82
N MET A 384 -8.09 -9.09 15.04
CA MET A 384 -8.17 -9.36 13.60
C MET A 384 -9.07 -10.53 13.26
N PHE A 385 -9.06 -11.62 14.04
CA PHE A 385 -10.00 -12.72 13.81
C PHE A 385 -11.47 -12.27 13.89
N GLY A 386 -11.79 -11.43 14.87
CA GLY A 386 -13.12 -10.83 15.01
C GLY A 386 -13.47 -9.90 13.83
N TYR A 387 -12.52 -9.08 13.40
CA TYR A 387 -12.72 -8.21 12.24
C TYR A 387 -12.93 -9.04 10.96
N ILE A 388 -12.10 -10.07 10.70
CA ILE A 388 -12.21 -10.96 9.53
C ILE A 388 -13.63 -11.51 9.38
N TRP A 389 -14.24 -11.91 10.49
CA TRP A 389 -15.63 -12.37 10.49
C TRP A 389 -16.62 -11.24 10.15
N LEU A 390 -16.41 -10.03 10.68
CA LEU A 390 -17.23 -8.86 10.39
C LEU A 390 -17.16 -8.46 8.90
N VAL A 391 -15.98 -8.44 8.27
CA VAL A 391 -15.89 -8.16 6.82
C VAL A 391 -16.37 -9.32 5.99
N TYR A 392 -16.24 -10.56 6.45
CA TYR A 392 -16.90 -11.67 5.79
C TYR A 392 -18.43 -11.51 5.77
N MET A 393 -19.03 -11.06 6.89
CA MET A 393 -20.45 -10.72 6.94
C MET A 393 -20.80 -9.56 6.01
N LEU A 394 -19.97 -8.51 5.99
CA LEU A 394 -20.14 -7.36 5.10
C LEU A 394 -20.07 -7.78 3.62
N ASP A 395 -19.11 -8.62 3.27
CA ASP A 395 -18.91 -9.15 1.91
C ASP A 395 -20.12 -9.98 1.47
N LYS A 396 -20.63 -10.86 2.34
CA LYS A 396 -21.85 -11.63 2.10
C LYS A 396 -23.10 -10.75 1.98
N HIS A 397 -23.19 -9.69 2.79
CA HIS A 397 -24.31 -8.74 2.73
C HIS A 397 -24.26 -7.89 1.44
N SER A 398 -23.07 -7.44 1.04
CA SER A 398 -22.87 -6.71 -0.21
C SER A 398 -23.12 -7.59 -1.44
N ALA A 399 -22.75 -8.88 -1.39
CA ALA A 399 -23.05 -9.84 -2.45
C ALA A 399 -24.57 -10.03 -2.62
N ARG A 400 -25.32 -10.15 -1.51
CA ARG A 400 -26.79 -10.29 -1.55
C ARG A 400 -27.46 -9.06 -2.17
N LYS A 401 -27.06 -7.87 -1.72
CA LYS A 401 -27.59 -6.61 -2.27
C LYS A 401 -27.34 -6.43 -3.77
N GLN A 402 -26.22 -6.92 -4.27
CA GLN A 402 -25.96 -6.88 -5.71
C GLN A 402 -26.92 -7.80 -6.48
N VAL A 403 -27.11 -9.03 -6.01
CA VAL A 403 -28.05 -9.97 -6.63
C VAL A 403 -29.48 -9.44 -6.58
N ASP A 404 -29.91 -8.88 -5.45
CA ASP A 404 -31.24 -8.29 -5.30
C ASP A 404 -31.45 -7.13 -6.31
N HIS A 405 -30.44 -6.29 -6.51
CA HIS A 405 -30.48 -5.18 -7.47
C HIS A 405 -30.47 -5.65 -8.94
N GLU A 406 -29.72 -6.72 -9.25
CA GLU A 406 -29.72 -7.34 -10.58
C GLU A 406 -31.10 -7.95 -10.90
N LEU A 407 -31.74 -8.60 -9.93
CA LEU A 407 -33.09 -9.16 -10.06
C LEU A 407 -34.17 -8.06 -10.20
N GLU A 408 -34.07 -6.96 -9.45
CA GLU A 408 -34.98 -5.81 -9.59
C GLU A 408 -34.88 -5.18 -10.99
N GLU A 409 -33.66 -5.01 -11.53
CA GLU A 409 -33.47 -4.47 -12.88
C GLU A 409 -33.94 -5.42 -13.98
N GLU A 410 -33.69 -6.72 -13.86
CA GLU A 410 -34.22 -7.73 -14.80
C GLU A 410 -35.75 -7.70 -14.81
N ASN A 411 -36.39 -7.62 -13.65
CA ASN A 411 -37.84 -7.48 -13.54
C ASN A 411 -38.36 -6.21 -14.21
N VAL A 412 -37.70 -5.06 -14.03
CA VAL A 412 -38.07 -3.80 -14.70
C VAL A 412 -37.87 -3.87 -16.22
N SER A 413 -36.81 -4.52 -16.69
CA SER A 413 -36.54 -4.69 -18.12
C SER A 413 -37.53 -5.65 -18.80
N SER A 414 -37.91 -6.73 -18.12
CA SER A 414 -38.95 -7.68 -18.56
C SER A 414 -40.31 -6.99 -18.62
N ASN A 415 -40.64 -6.12 -17.66
CA ASN A 415 -41.91 -5.40 -17.63
C ASN A 415 -41.99 -4.27 -18.70
N ARG A 416 -40.84 -3.78 -19.18
CA ARG A 416 -40.78 -2.87 -20.36
C ARG A 416 -40.75 -3.62 -21.69
N GLY A 417 -40.39 -4.90 -21.68
CA GLY A 417 -40.28 -5.75 -22.86
C GLY A 417 -41.57 -6.47 -23.25
N SER A 418 -42.61 -6.50 -22.39
CA SER A 418 -43.93 -6.98 -22.82
C SER A 418 -44.63 -5.88 -23.63
N PRO A 419 -44.89 -6.06 -24.94
CA PRO A 419 -45.85 -5.21 -25.62
C PRO A 419 -47.15 -5.33 -24.85
N ARG A 420 -47.82 -4.21 -24.56
CA ARG A 420 -49.25 -4.21 -24.30
C ARG A 420 -49.94 -4.75 -25.55
N GLY A 421 -50.00 -6.07 -25.66
CA GLY A 421 -50.73 -6.78 -26.68
C GLY A 421 -52.20 -6.72 -26.33
N GLY A 422 -52.94 -5.98 -27.15
CA GLY A 422 -54.32 -6.27 -27.50
C GLY A 422 -55.37 -5.98 -26.44
N LEU A 423 -56.02 -4.84 -26.57
CA LEU A 423 -57.48 -4.81 -26.69
C LEU A 423 -57.80 -3.82 -27.82
N GLU A 424 -57.88 -4.38 -29.03
CA GLU A 424 -58.70 -3.83 -30.12
C GLU A 424 -60.19 -3.97 -29.76
N SER A 425 -60.98 -3.11 -30.39
CA SER A 425 -62.45 -3.02 -30.52
C SER A 425 -63.15 -2.03 -29.60
#